data_AF-A0A833ZMI3-F1
#
_entry.id   AF-A0A833ZMI3-F1
#
_cell.length_a   1.000
_cell.length_b   1.000
_cell.length_c   1.000
_cell.angle_alpha   90.00
_cell.angle_beta   90.00
_cell.angle_gamma   90.00
#
_symmetry.space_group_name_H-M   'P 1'
#
loop_
_entity.id
_entity.type
_entity.pdbx_description
1 polymer ?
#
loop_
_entity_poly.entity_id
_entity_poly.type
_entity_poly.pdbx_seq_one_letter_code
_entity_poly.pdbx_strand_id
1 'polypeptide(L)'
;MLTLLHLFFLLASISSLKAELERIKVEKGQLESTLREKSQQLESLQEMKITLEEQLKKETTAKVTIEQLMFEEKNKAQRLQTELDVSEQVQRDFVKLSQTLQVQLERIRQADSLERVRAILNDTKLTDINQLPDT
;
A
#
# COMPACT_ATOMS: atom_id res chain seq x y z
N MET A 1 -8.99 -0.94 -93.92
CA MET A 1 -8.05 -1.82 -93.18
C MET A 1 -7.31 -1.06 -92.08
N LEU A 2 -6.43 -0.10 -92.39
CA LEU A 2 -5.65 0.64 -91.37
C LEU A 2 -6.51 1.46 -90.38
N THR A 3 -7.57 2.12 -90.86
CA THR A 3 -8.51 2.88 -90.02
C THR A 3 -9.30 2.01 -89.03
N LEU A 4 -9.66 0.80 -89.45
CA LEU A 4 -10.37 -0.16 -88.62
C LEU A 4 -9.48 -0.74 -87.52
N LEU A 5 -8.20 -0.97 -87.82
CA LEU A 5 -7.19 -1.42 -86.84
C LEU A 5 -6.92 -0.35 -85.77
N HIS A 6 -6.77 0.92 -86.18
CA HIS A 6 -6.63 2.03 -85.22
C HIS A 6 -7.86 2.18 -84.34
N LEU A 7 -9.06 2.05 -84.90
CA LEU A 7 -10.30 2.09 -84.12
C LEU A 7 -10.37 0.94 -83.10
N PHE A 8 -9.98 -0.27 -83.48
CA PHE A 8 -9.93 -1.42 -82.58
C PHE A 8 -8.94 -1.22 -81.43
N PHE A 9 -7.75 -0.71 -81.72
CA PHE A 9 -6.75 -0.39 -80.70
C PHE A 9 -7.28 0.66 -79.71
N LEU A 10 -7.90 1.73 -80.21
CA LEU A 10 -8.47 2.79 -79.37
C LEU A 10 -9.58 2.24 -78.45
N LEU A 11 -10.47 1.38 -78.96
CA LEU A 11 -11.52 0.73 -78.17
C LEU A 11 -10.94 -0.18 -77.08
N ALA A 12 -9.87 -0.93 -77.38
CA ALA A 12 -9.17 -1.74 -76.39
C ALA A 12 -8.53 -0.89 -75.29
N SER A 13 -7.88 0.22 -75.66
CA SER A 13 -7.28 1.16 -74.70
C SER A 13 -8.33 1.82 -73.80
N ILE A 14 -9.47 2.26 -74.35
CA ILE A 14 -10.57 2.84 -73.57
C ILE A 14 -11.16 1.80 -72.61
N SER A 15 -11.34 0.56 -73.07
CA SER A 15 -11.86 -0.53 -72.23
C SER A 15 -10.92 -0.85 -71.07
N SER A 16 -9.60 -0.87 -71.32
CA SER A 16 -8.57 -1.06 -70.30
C SER A 16 -8.54 0.09 -69.28
N LEU A 17 -8.58 1.35 -69.74
CA LEU A 17 -8.65 2.52 -68.86
C LEU A 17 -9.90 2.50 -67.99
N LYS A 18 -11.05 2.09 -68.54
CA LYS A 18 -12.29 1.95 -67.79
C LYS A 18 -12.18 0.88 -66.69
N ALA A 19 -11.57 -0.26 -66.99
CA ALA A 19 -11.36 -1.32 -66.00
C ALA A 19 -10.45 -0.84 -64.86
N GLU A 20 -9.36 -0.14 -65.18
CA GLU A 20 -8.45 0.40 -64.17
C GLU A 20 -9.12 1.50 -63.33
N LEU A 21 -9.94 2.36 -63.95
CA LEU A 21 -10.72 3.37 -63.23
C LEU A 21 -11.68 2.75 -62.21
N GLU A 22 -12.41 1.70 -62.60
CA GLU A 22 -13.32 1.01 -61.69
C GLU A 22 -12.57 0.30 -60.57
N ARG A 23 -11.41 -0.30 -60.87
CA ARG A 23 -10.53 -0.88 -59.84
C ARG A 23 -10.09 0.18 -58.83
N ILE A 24 -9.58 1.32 -59.29
CA ILE A 24 -9.14 2.43 -58.42
C ILE A 24 -10.30 2.95 -57.57
N LYS A 25 -11.52 3.04 -58.10
CA LYS A 25 -12.70 3.45 -57.32
C LYS A 25 -13.01 2.47 -56.18
N VAL A 26 -12.91 1.17 -56.43
CA VAL A 26 -13.13 0.14 -55.42
C VAL A 26 -12.05 0.22 -54.34
N GLU A 27 -10.77 0.29 -54.73
CA GLU A 27 -9.64 0.41 -53.79
C GLU A 27 -9.77 1.70 -52.94
N LYS A 28 -10.16 2.82 -53.55
CA LYS A 28 -10.43 4.07 -52.83
C LYS A 28 -11.54 3.90 -51.80
N GLY A 29 -12.67 3.27 -52.16
CA GLY A 29 -13.77 3.03 -51.24
C GLY A 29 -13.38 2.15 -50.05
N GLN A 30 -12.55 1.12 -50.29
CA GLN A 30 -12.01 0.26 -49.22
C GLN A 30 -11.10 1.06 -48.28
N LEU A 31 -10.19 1.87 -48.82
CA LEU A 31 -9.30 2.72 -48.02
C LEU A 31 -10.09 3.73 -47.19
N GLU A 32 -11.13 4.36 -47.74
CA GLU A 32 -12.01 5.28 -47.01
C GLU A 32 -12.75 4.58 -45.85
N SER A 33 -13.21 3.33 -46.05
CA SER A 33 -13.83 2.53 -44.98
C SER A 33 -12.83 2.20 -43.89
N THR A 34 -11.65 1.69 -44.25
CA THR A 34 -10.58 1.36 -43.29
C THR A 34 -10.13 2.60 -42.52
N LEU A 35 -9.98 3.74 -43.19
CA LEU A 35 -9.62 5.00 -42.52
C LEU A 35 -10.67 5.38 -41.47
N ARG A 36 -11.96 5.28 -41.80
CA ARG A 36 -13.05 5.57 -40.86
C ARG A 36 -13.02 4.64 -39.64
N GLU A 37 -12.87 3.34 -39.85
CA GLU A 37 -12.77 2.36 -38.77
C GLU A 37 -11.55 2.63 -37.87
N LYS A 38 -10.41 2.96 -38.45
CA LYS A 38 -9.19 3.29 -37.70
C LYS A 38 -9.32 4.57 -36.90
N SER A 39 -9.98 5.59 -37.44
CA SER A 39 -10.27 6.83 -36.71
C SER A 39 -11.17 6.56 -35.50
N GLN A 40 -12.23 5.76 -35.65
CA GLN A 40 -13.10 5.39 -34.54
C GLN A 40 -12.37 4.57 -33.46
N GLN A 41 -11.51 3.64 -33.87
CA GLN A 41 -10.66 2.89 -32.94
C GLN A 41 -9.71 3.81 -32.16
N LEU A 42 -9.13 4.81 -32.83
CA LEU A 42 -8.24 5.78 -32.21
C LEU A 42 -8.97 6.65 -31.18
N GLU A 43 -10.17 7.14 -31.51
CA GLU A 43 -11.01 7.91 -30.59
C GLU A 43 -11.34 7.10 -29.32
N SER A 44 -11.78 5.85 -29.49
CA SER A 44 -12.08 4.96 -28.36
C SER A 44 -10.86 4.69 -27.47
N LEU A 45 -9.68 4.49 -28.07
CA LEU A 45 -8.43 4.33 -27.33
C LEU A 45 -8.02 5.60 -26.57
N GLN A 46 -8.28 6.78 -27.14
CA GLN A 46 -8.01 8.06 -26.48
C GLN A 46 -8.91 8.25 -25.25
N GLU A 47 -10.21 7.94 -25.37
CA GLU A 47 -11.14 8.00 -24.23
C GLU A 47 -10.75 7.02 -23.11
N MET A 48 -10.37 5.80 -23.49
CA MET A 48 -9.89 4.79 -22.55
C MET A 48 -8.61 5.26 -21.84
N LYS A 49 -7.67 5.86 -22.59
CA LYS A 49 -6.44 6.41 -22.03
C LYS A 49 -6.73 7.48 -20.98
N ILE A 50 -7.62 8.44 -21.28
CA ILE A 50 -8.00 9.51 -20.34
C ILE A 50 -8.58 8.91 -19.05
N THR A 51 -9.49 7.93 -19.20
CA THR A 51 -10.11 7.25 -18.05
C THR A 51 -9.07 6.55 -17.18
N LEU A 52 -8.10 5.86 -17.80
CA LEU A 52 -7.03 5.18 -17.08
C LEU A 52 -6.08 6.16 -16.38
N GLU A 53 -5.77 7.30 -17.00
CA GLU A 53 -4.94 8.36 -16.40
C GLU A 53 -5.62 8.97 -15.16
N GLU A 54 -6.94 9.20 -15.22
CA GLU A 54 -7.71 9.67 -14.07
C GLU A 54 -7.75 8.65 -12.92
N GLN A 55 -7.97 7.37 -13.24
CA GLN A 55 -7.93 6.30 -12.25
C GLN A 55 -6.55 6.19 -11.61
N LEU A 56 -5.48 6.23 -12.40
CA LEU A 56 -4.11 6.19 -11.90
C LEU A 56 -3.82 7.34 -10.93
N LYS A 57 -4.29 8.55 -11.25
CA LYS A 57 -4.13 9.72 -10.36
C LYS A 57 -4.88 9.53 -9.04
N LYS A 58 -6.11 9.01 -9.09
CA LYS A 58 -6.90 8.71 -7.89
C LYS A 58 -6.22 7.66 -7.01
N GLU A 59 -5.79 6.56 -7.60
CA GLU A 59 -5.11 5.47 -6.88
C GLU A 59 -3.76 5.93 -6.30
N THR A 60 -3.01 6.75 -7.03
CA THR A 60 -1.76 7.34 -6.52
C THR A 60 -2.00 8.21 -5.30
N THR A 61 -3.07 9.03 -5.32
CA THR A 61 -3.44 9.87 -4.18
C THR A 61 -3.88 9.02 -2.99
N ALA A 62 -4.71 7.99 -3.22
CA ALA A 62 -5.15 7.08 -2.18
C ALA A 62 -3.98 6.32 -1.54
N LYS A 63 -3.03 5.86 -2.36
CA LYS A 63 -1.80 5.20 -1.90
C LYS A 63 -1.01 6.08 -0.94
N VAL A 64 -0.75 7.34 -1.31
CA VAL A 64 -0.01 8.29 -0.44
C VAL A 64 -0.73 8.48 0.89
N THR A 65 -2.05 8.65 0.88
CA THR A 65 -2.85 8.78 2.11
C THR A 65 -2.75 7.53 3.00
N ILE A 66 -2.81 6.33 2.41
CA ILE A 66 -2.69 5.07 3.16
C ILE A 66 -1.28 4.92 3.75
N GLU A 67 -0.24 5.27 3.00
CA GLU A 67 1.15 5.23 3.47
C GLU A 67 1.37 6.18 4.66
N GLN A 68 0.78 7.39 4.61
CA GLN A 68 0.79 8.35 5.71
C GLN A 68 0.11 7.76 6.97
N LEU A 69 -1.11 7.23 6.84
CA LEU A 69 -1.86 6.64 7.96
C LEU A 69 -1.12 5.43 8.57
N MET A 70 -0.49 4.61 7.73
CA MET A 70 0.31 3.47 8.19
C MET A 70 1.49 3.95 9.05
N PHE A 71 2.17 5.02 8.65
CA PHE A 71 3.26 5.59 9.43
C PHE A 71 2.79 6.14 10.78
N GLU A 72 1.66 6.83 10.80
CA GLU A 72 1.05 7.37 12.02
C GLU A 72 0.64 6.27 13.00
N GLU A 73 -0.03 5.23 12.52
CA GLU A 73 -0.43 4.08 13.35
C GLU A 73 0.79 3.28 13.85
N LYS A 74 1.84 3.12 13.04
CA LYS A 74 3.09 2.49 13.48
C LYS A 74 3.74 3.29 14.61
N ASN A 75 3.78 4.62 14.50
CA ASN A 75 4.32 5.47 15.57
C ASN A 75 3.48 5.41 16.84
N LYS A 76 2.16 5.34 16.71
CA LYS A 76 1.24 5.17 17.84
C LYS A 76 1.45 3.83 18.53
N ALA A 77 1.57 2.74 17.78
CA ALA A 77 1.85 1.42 18.30
C ALA A 77 3.19 1.40 19.07
N GLN A 78 4.23 2.03 18.54
CA GLN A 78 5.53 2.12 19.23
C GLN A 78 5.43 2.85 20.58
N ARG A 79 4.68 3.97 20.63
CA ARG A 79 4.45 4.70 21.89
C ARG A 79 3.69 3.86 22.90
N LEU A 80 2.60 3.22 22.48
CA LEU A 80 1.80 2.35 23.34
C LEU A 80 2.61 1.17 23.86
N GLN A 81 3.49 0.59 23.05
CA GLN A 81 4.40 -0.47 23.50
C GLN A 81 5.35 0.03 24.59
N THR A 82 5.92 1.22 24.42
CA THR A 82 6.80 1.81 25.45
C THR A 82 6.04 2.09 26.75
N GLU A 83 4.81 2.61 26.66
CA GLU A 83 3.95 2.84 27.83
C GLU A 83 3.59 1.51 28.54
N LEU A 84 3.31 0.46 27.76
CA LEU A 84 3.06 -0.88 28.30
C LEU A 84 4.29 -1.44 29.02
N ASP A 85 5.47 -1.37 28.40
CA ASP A 85 6.72 -1.88 28.98
C ASP A 85 7.02 -1.19 30.33
N VAL A 86 6.83 0.13 30.39
CA VAL A 86 6.97 0.91 31.63
C VAL A 86 5.92 0.49 32.67
N SER A 87 4.66 0.34 32.27
CA SER A 87 3.59 -0.10 33.16
C SER A 87 3.87 -1.49 33.75
N GLU A 88 4.33 -2.43 32.93
CA GLU A 88 4.69 -3.77 33.39
C GLU A 88 5.90 -3.75 34.32
N GLN A 89 6.90 -2.92 34.03
CA GLN A 89 8.05 -2.75 34.93
C GLN A 89 7.59 -2.26 36.29
N VAL A 90 6.80 -1.19 36.33
CA VAL A 90 6.24 -0.65 37.58
C VAL A 90 5.41 -1.72 38.31
N GLN A 91 4.61 -2.49 37.59
CA GLN A 91 3.84 -3.59 38.19
C GLN A 91 4.74 -4.66 38.83
N ARG A 92 5.81 -5.08 38.14
CA ARG A 92 6.80 -6.03 38.70
C ARG A 92 7.45 -5.47 39.95
N ASP A 93 7.80 -4.19 39.95
CA ASP A 93 8.39 -3.50 41.09
C ASP A 93 7.44 -3.49 42.31
N PHE A 94 6.15 -3.20 42.09
CA PHE A 94 5.14 -3.28 43.14
C PHE A 94 4.95 -4.70 43.69
N VAL A 95 4.99 -5.72 42.82
CA VAL A 95 4.90 -7.13 43.27
C VAL A 95 6.09 -7.47 44.16
N LYS A 96 7.32 -7.20 43.73
CA LYS A 96 8.54 -7.45 44.52
C LYS A 96 8.51 -6.72 45.87
N LEU A 97 8.10 -5.45 45.85
CA LEU A 97 7.94 -4.65 47.05
C LEU A 97 6.93 -5.28 48.02
N SER A 98 5.75 -5.67 47.52
CA SER A 98 4.69 -6.27 48.33
C SER A 98 5.13 -7.60 48.96
N GLN A 99 5.82 -8.46 48.21
CA GLN A 99 6.36 -9.73 48.69
C GLN A 99 7.42 -9.50 49.77
N THR A 100 8.35 -8.57 49.54
CA THR A 100 9.37 -8.20 50.54
C THR A 100 8.70 -7.76 51.85
N LEU A 101 7.73 -6.86 51.77
CA LEU A 101 7.01 -6.37 52.95
C LEU A 101 6.28 -7.50 53.68
N GLN A 102 5.65 -8.44 52.96
CA GLN A 102 4.99 -9.60 53.56
C GLN A 102 5.96 -10.48 54.33
N VAL A 103 7.14 -10.78 53.77
CA VAL A 103 8.19 -11.55 54.46
C VAL A 103 8.66 -10.83 55.73
N GLN A 104 8.88 -9.51 55.66
CA GLN A 104 9.32 -8.74 56.83
C GLN A 104 8.25 -8.71 57.93
N LEU A 105 6.98 -8.51 57.57
CA LEU A 105 5.88 -8.53 58.52
C LEU A 105 5.75 -9.91 59.21
N GLU A 106 5.93 -11.00 58.46
CA GLU A 106 5.89 -12.34 59.04
C GLU A 106 7.08 -12.60 59.97
N ARG A 107 8.29 -12.14 59.62
CA ARG A 107 9.47 -12.18 60.50
C ARG A 107 9.25 -11.40 61.80
N ILE A 108 8.61 -10.23 61.72
CA ILE A 108 8.25 -9.41 62.89
C ILE A 108 7.21 -10.13 63.75
N ARG A 109 6.19 -10.74 63.14
CA ARG A 109 5.16 -11.51 63.85
C ARG A 109 5.75 -12.68 64.65
N GLN A 110 6.83 -13.28 64.14
CA GLN A 110 7.55 -14.38 64.78
C GLN A 110 8.67 -13.94 65.73
N ALA A 111 8.90 -12.63 65.92
CA ALA A 111 10.01 -12.14 66.75
C ALA A 111 9.64 -12.17 68.25
N ASP A 112 10.46 -12.87 69.05
CA ASP A 112 10.24 -13.03 70.48
C ASP A 112 10.70 -11.84 71.35
N SER A 113 11.30 -10.81 70.73
CA SER A 113 11.79 -9.62 71.44
C SER A 113 11.76 -8.35 70.59
N LEU A 114 11.61 -7.20 71.25
CA LEU A 114 11.65 -5.89 70.60
C LEU A 114 13.00 -5.59 69.95
N GLU A 115 14.09 -6.15 70.49
CA GLU A 115 15.44 -6.00 69.95
C GLU A 115 15.57 -6.72 68.60
N ARG A 116 14.94 -7.90 68.49
CA ARG A 116 14.84 -8.64 67.23
C ARG A 116 13.97 -7.92 66.21
N VAL A 117 12.85 -7.31 66.62
CA VAL A 117 12.01 -6.48 65.75
C VAL A 117 12.78 -5.28 65.19
N ARG A 118 13.55 -4.57 66.04
CA ARG A 118 14.39 -3.43 65.60
C ARG A 118 15.45 -3.85 64.57
N ALA A 119 16.08 -5.01 64.76
CA ALA A 119 17.05 -5.54 63.79
C ALA A 119 16.40 -5.80 62.41
N ILE A 120 15.22 -6.43 62.38
CA ILE A 120 14.48 -6.74 61.14
C ILE A 120 14.10 -5.45 60.38
N LEU A 121 13.62 -4.43 61.09
CA LEU A 121 13.26 -3.15 60.49
C LEU A 121 14.48 -2.41 59.92
N ASN A 122 15.62 -2.46 60.60
CA ASN A 122 16.86 -1.82 60.14
C ASN A 122 17.52 -2.53 58.95
N ASP A 123 17.37 -3.86 58.84
CA ASP A 123 17.86 -4.63 57.68
C ASP A 123 17.04 -4.38 56.41
N THR A 124 15.82 -3.85 56.55
CA THR A 124 14.89 -3.66 55.44
C THR A 124 15.25 -2.40 54.65
N LYS A 125 16.13 -2.55 53.64
CA LYS A 125 16.49 -1.46 52.71
C LYS A 125 15.52 -1.39 51.53
N LEU A 126 14.49 -0.57 51.67
CA LEU A 126 13.48 -0.30 50.62
C LEU A 126 13.89 0.83 49.65
N THR A 127 15.16 1.22 49.66
CA THR A 127 15.66 2.37 48.91
C THR A 127 15.88 2.10 47.42
N ASP A 128 16.03 0.84 47.02
CA ASP A 128 16.14 0.45 45.60
C ASP A 128 15.45 -0.92 45.37
N ILE A 129 14.34 -0.91 44.64
CA ILE A 129 13.55 -2.13 44.36
C ILE A 129 14.36 -3.16 43.56
N ASN A 130 15.35 -2.72 42.77
CA ASN A 130 16.21 -3.62 42.00
C ASN A 130 17.19 -4.42 42.87
N GLN A 131 17.39 -4.00 44.13
CA GLN A 131 18.24 -4.69 45.11
C GLN A 131 17.45 -5.64 46.00
N LEU A 132 16.11 -5.68 45.85
CA LEU A 132 15.29 -6.64 46.55
C LEU A 132 15.55 -8.05 45.98
N PRO A 133 15.70 -9.07 46.85
CA PRO A 133 15.95 -10.43 46.39
C PRO A 133 14.80 -10.89 45.50
N ASP A 134 15.12 -11.56 44.40
CA ASP A 134 14.14 -12.30 43.62
C ASP A 134 13.65 -13.48 44.49
N THR A 135 12.39 -13.41 44.92
CA THR A 135 11.70 -14.47 45.68
C THR A 135 11.17 -15.56 44.77
#